data_AF-A0A9W9ZE41-F1
#
_entry.id   AF-A0A9W9ZE41-F1
#
_cell.length_a   1.000
_cell.length_b   1.000
_cell.length_c   1.000
_cell.angle_alpha   90.00
_cell.angle_beta   90.00
_cell.angle_gamma   90.00
#
_symmetry.space_group_name_H-M   'P 1'
#
loop_
_entity.id
_entity.type
_entity.pdbx_description
1 polymer ?
#
loop_
_entity_poly.entity_id
_entity_poly.type
_entity_poly.pdbx_seq_one_letter_code
_entity_poly.pdbx_strand_id
1 'polypeptide(L)'
;MLAGRQMKKTKTSVARNTLQPVYNEAFVFDVPIDRLSDVSLLVRMLDTNTADGKRLQTRTIGKSVVGPDAQTSIGLHHWNCMMTTPRKPIAQWHPIVKT
;
A
#
# COMPACT_ATOMS: atom_id res chain seq x y z
N MET A 1 -7.29 -5.76 -1.54
CA MET A 1 -8.37 -5.55 -2.52
C MET A 1 -8.66 -6.90 -3.13
N LEU A 2 -9.91 -7.31 -3.25
CA LEU A 2 -10.31 -8.53 -3.95
C LEU A 2 -11.35 -8.13 -4.98
N ALA A 3 -11.05 -8.33 -6.26
CA ALA A 3 -11.89 -7.87 -7.36
C ALA A 3 -12.35 -6.40 -7.20
N GLY A 4 -11.41 -5.51 -6.89
CA GLY A 4 -11.71 -4.08 -6.68
C GLY A 4 -12.44 -3.73 -5.37
N ARG A 5 -12.81 -4.71 -4.53
CA ARG A 5 -13.43 -4.47 -3.21
C ARG A 5 -12.39 -4.42 -2.10
N GLN A 6 -12.54 -3.47 -1.19
CA GLN A 6 -11.68 -3.37 0.00
C GLN A 6 -12.04 -4.45 1.02
N MET A 7 -11.07 -5.28 1.40
CA MET A 7 -11.25 -6.33 2.43
C MET A 7 -10.86 -5.83 3.82
N LYS A 8 -9.64 -5.27 3.95
CA LYS A 8 -9.10 -4.72 5.20
C LYS A 8 -8.33 -3.44 4.87
N LYS A 9 -8.34 -2.49 5.81
CA LYS A 9 -7.62 -1.23 5.70
C LYS A 9 -6.90 -0.93 7.00
N THR A 10 -5.65 -0.52 6.88
CA THR A 10 -4.82 -0.04 7.97
C THR A 10 -4.10 1.23 7.52
N LYS A 11 -3.51 1.97 8.44
CA LYS A 11 -2.75 3.20 8.20
C LYS A 11 -1.50 3.21 9.07
N THR A 12 -0.48 3.91 8.61
CA THR A 12 0.70 4.22 9.41
C THR A 12 0.40 5.33 10.42
N SER A 13 1.37 5.58 11.30
CA SER A 13 1.49 6.87 11.98
C SER A 13 1.68 8.02 10.98
N VAL A 14 1.43 9.25 11.45
CA VAL A 14 1.62 10.48 10.66
C VAL A 14 3.05 10.98 10.83
N ALA A 15 3.83 10.98 9.76
CA ALA A 15 5.11 11.67 9.70
C ALA A 15 4.87 13.17 9.42
N ARG A 16 5.32 14.05 10.33
CA ARG A 16 5.10 15.50 10.25
C ARG A 16 6.30 16.21 9.63
N ASN A 17 6.03 17.26 8.85
CA ASN A 17 7.04 18.19 8.32
C ASN A 17 8.21 17.52 7.57
N THR A 18 7.95 16.42 6.85
CA THR A 18 8.96 15.72 6.05
C THR A 18 8.40 15.24 4.72
N LEU A 19 9.21 15.33 3.66
CA LEU A 19 8.95 14.72 2.36
C LEU A 19 9.62 13.34 2.21
N GLN A 20 10.41 12.94 3.20
CA GLN A 20 11.14 11.66 3.23
C GLN A 20 10.81 10.93 4.54
N PRO A 21 9.55 10.49 4.72
CA PRO A 21 9.15 9.82 5.94
C PRO A 21 9.78 8.43 6.05
N VAL A 22 10.20 8.07 7.27
CA VAL A 22 10.64 6.72 7.62
C VAL A 22 9.63 6.15 8.61
N TYR A 23 8.91 5.10 8.22
CA TYR A 23 7.84 4.53 9.04
C TYR A 23 8.31 3.34 9.89
N ASN A 24 9.04 2.39 9.30
CA ASN A 24 9.44 1.14 9.97
C ASN A 24 8.27 0.40 10.66
N GLU A 25 7.06 0.54 10.11
CA GLU A 25 5.85 -0.12 10.60
C GLU A 25 5.54 -1.35 9.76
N ALA A 26 5.07 -2.42 10.41
CA ALA A 26 4.65 -3.65 9.76
C ALA A 26 3.14 -3.84 9.85
N PHE A 27 2.53 -4.35 8.79
CA PHE A 27 1.11 -4.69 8.75
C PHE A 27 0.93 -6.16 8.41
N VAL A 28 0.03 -6.83 9.14
CA VAL A 28 -0.30 -8.24 8.93
C VAL A 28 -1.73 -8.37 8.41
N PHE A 29 -1.86 -9.13 7.34
CA PHE A 29 -3.13 -9.43 6.69
C PHE A 29 -3.29 -10.95 6.59
N ASP A 30 -4.34 -11.45 7.24
CA ASP A 30 -4.74 -12.85 7.10
C ASP A 30 -5.52 -13.00 5.80
N VAL A 31 -4.98 -13.78 4.87
CA VAL A 31 -5.58 -14.03 3.56
C VAL A 31 -5.74 -15.55 3.39
N PRO A 32 -6.97 -16.04 3.17
CA PRO A 32 -7.21 -17.42 2.80
C PRO A 32 -6.43 -17.81 1.54
N ILE A 33 -5.82 -18.99 1.52
CA ILE A 33 -4.92 -19.42 0.44
C ILE A 33 -5.61 -19.46 -0.93
N ASP A 34 -6.90 -19.80 -0.95
CA ASP A 34 -7.77 -19.83 -2.13
C ASP A 34 -8.07 -18.43 -2.70
N ARG A 35 -7.78 -17.37 -1.95
CA ARG A 35 -7.96 -15.97 -2.38
C ARG A 35 -6.64 -15.29 -2.74
N LEU A 36 -5.50 -15.94 -2.52
CA LEU A 36 -4.19 -15.31 -2.64
C LEU A 36 -3.84 -14.94 -4.09
N SER A 37 -4.38 -15.67 -5.08
CA SER A 37 -4.21 -15.38 -6.51
C SER A 37 -4.95 -14.13 -6.99
N ASP A 38 -5.95 -13.67 -6.23
CA ASP A 38 -6.91 -12.65 -6.66
C ASP A 38 -6.85 -11.39 -5.79
N VAL A 39 -5.95 -11.38 -4.80
CA VAL A 39 -5.82 -10.28 -3.84
C VAL A 39 -4.69 -9.34 -4.25
N SER A 40 -4.97 -8.04 -4.19
CA SER A 40 -3.97 -6.99 -4.41
C SER A 40 -3.83 -6.09 -3.18
N LEU A 41 -2.61 -5.69 -2.85
CA LEU A 41 -2.32 -4.64 -1.89
C LEU A 41 -2.36 -3.28 -2.59
N LEU A 42 -3.16 -2.36 -2.06
CA LEU A 42 -3.24 -0.98 -2.51
C LEU A 42 -2.64 -0.06 -1.44
N VAL A 43 -1.49 0.52 -1.74
CA VAL A 43 -0.81 1.50 -0.89
C VAL A 43 -1.19 2.89 -1.37
N ARG A 44 -1.74 3.72 -0.49
CA ARG A 44 -2.08 5.12 -0.78
C ARG A 44 -1.23 6.04 0.07
N MET A 45 -0.58 7.01 -0.56
CA MET A 45 0.10 8.08 0.13
C MET A 45 -0.89 9.22 0.37
N LEU A 46 -0.98 9.66 1.62
CA LEU A 46 -1.93 10.66 2.08
C LEU A 46 -1.19 11.87 2.64
N ASP A 47 -1.65 13.05 2.28
CA ASP A 47 -1.28 14.32 2.91
C ASP A 47 -2.40 14.71 3.88
N THR A 48 -2.07 14.81 5.17
CA THR A 48 -3.01 15.22 6.21
C THR A 48 -2.64 16.61 6.68
N ASN A 49 -3.39 17.62 6.24
CA ASN A 49 -3.18 18.98 6.70
C ASN A 49 -4.10 19.28 7.88
N THR A 50 -3.51 19.65 9.01
CA THR A 50 -4.24 20.15 10.18
C THR A 50 -4.16 21.67 10.12
N ALA A 51 -5.11 22.31 9.43
CA ALA A 51 -5.22 23.76 9.51
C ALA A 51 -5.78 24.14 10.89
N ASP A 52 -5.19 25.16 11.52
CA ASP A 52 -5.54 25.65 12.87
C ASP A 52 -7.07 25.62 13.13
N GLY A 53 -7.50 24.70 13.98
CA GLY A 53 -8.89 24.58 14.45
C GLY A 53 -9.93 24.11 13.43
N LYS A 54 -9.57 23.74 12.20
CA LYS A 54 -10.50 23.20 11.18
C LYS A 54 -10.31 21.70 10.93
N ARG A 55 -11.38 21.07 10.42
CA ARG A 55 -11.47 19.62 10.14
C ARG A 55 -10.26 19.12 9.36
N LEU A 56 -9.66 18.03 9.85
CA LEU A 56 -8.53 17.34 9.22
C LEU A 56 -8.86 17.01 7.75
N GLN A 57 -8.20 17.70 6.82
CA GLN A 57 -8.32 17.38 5.40
C GLN A 57 -7.25 16.36 5.04
N THR A 58 -7.69 15.22 4.52
CA THR A 58 -6.80 14.18 4.01
C THR A 58 -6.90 14.15 2.50
N ARG A 59 -5.82 14.52 1.81
CA ARG A 59 -5.70 14.43 0.35
C ARG A 59 -4.90 13.19 -0.02
N THR A 60 -5.29 12.52 -1.10
CA THR A 60 -4.44 11.47 -1.69
C THR A 60 -3.39 12.12 -2.59
N ILE A 61 -2.11 11.88 -2.31
CA ILE A 61 -1.00 12.31 -3.15
C ILE A 61 -0.88 11.37 -4.36
N GLY A 62 -1.02 10.07 -4.11
CA GLY A 62 -1.01 9.04 -5.13
C GLY A 62 -1.09 7.65 -4.54
N LYS A 63 -0.93 6.64 -5.38
CA LYS A 63 -1.06 5.23 -5.00
C LYS A 63 -0.05 4.33 -5.72
N SER A 64 0.18 3.16 -5.15
CA SER A 64 0.83 2.03 -5.79
C SER A 64 0.03 0.75 -5.50
N VAL A 65 0.08 -0.20 -6.42
CA VAL A 65 -0.61 -1.49 -6.31
C VAL A 65 0.41 -2.60 -6.48
N VAL A 66 0.41 -3.56 -5.56
CA VAL A 66 1.21 -4.78 -5.60
C VAL A 66 0.24 -5.96 -5.60
N GLY A 67 0.26 -6.78 -6.64
CA GLY A 67 -0.71 -7.85 -6.83
C GLY A 67 -1.17 -8.00 -8.28
N PRO A 68 -2.14 -8.89 -8.53
CA PRO A 68 -2.74 -9.13 -9.85
C PRO A 68 -3.33 -7.87 -10.50
N ASP A 69 -3.86 -6.93 -9.70
CA ASP A 69 -4.44 -5.67 -10.19
C ASP A 69 -3.38 -4.57 -10.45
N ALA A 70 -2.09 -4.89 -10.35
CA ALA A 70 -1.03 -3.91 -10.55
C ALA A 70 -1.00 -3.41 -12.01
N GLN A 71 -1.13 -2.10 -12.18
CA GLN A 71 -1.02 -1.44 -13.49
C GLN A 71 0.43 -1.33 -14.00
N THR A 72 1.40 -1.56 -13.11
CA THR A 72 2.83 -1.50 -13.43
C THR A 72 3.44 -2.89 -13.35
N SER A 73 4.40 -3.18 -14.24
CA SER A 73 5.14 -4.45 -14.25
C SER A 73 5.87 -4.72 -12.92
N ILE A 74 6.34 -3.65 -12.26
CA ILE A 74 7.04 -3.69 -10.97
C ILE A 74 6.12 -4.24 -9.87
N GLY A 75 4.86 -3.79 -9.82
CA GLY A 75 3.86 -4.25 -8.85
C GLY A 75 3.55 -5.74 -8.97
N LEU A 76 3.40 -6.22 -10.21
CA LEU A 76 3.16 -7.64 -10.49
C LEU A 76 4.39 -8.49 -10.22
N HIS A 77 5.57 -8.02 -10.63
CA HIS A 77 6.84 -8.72 -10.38
C HIS A 77 7.10 -8.91 -8.89
N HIS A 78 6.93 -7.86 -8.09
CA HIS A 78 7.10 -7.94 -6.63
C HIS A 78 6.18 -8.98 -6.01
N TRP A 79 4.90 -9.02 -6.44
CA TRP A 79 3.94 -10.01 -5.98
C TRP A 79 4.37 -11.43 -6.34
N ASN A 80 4.83 -11.65 -7.57
CA ASN A 80 5.30 -12.97 -8.02
C ASN A 80 6.53 -13.44 -7.24
N CYS A 81 7.49 -12.54 -6.96
CA CYS A 81 8.63 -12.86 -6.09
C CYS A 81 8.17 -13.29 -4.69
N MET A 82 7.23 -12.56 -4.09
CA MET A 82 6.66 -12.92 -2.78
C MET A 82 5.98 -14.30 -2.81
N MET A 83 5.18 -14.58 -3.83
CA MET A 83 4.45 -15.85 -4.00
C MET A 83 5.38 -17.05 -4.22
N THR A 84 6.49 -16.85 -4.92
CA THR A 84 7.45 -17.91 -5.26
C THR A 84 8.53 -18.13 -4.21
N THR A 85 8.67 -17.23 -3.23
CA THR A 85 9.67 -17.32 -2.15
C THR A 85 9.00 -17.25 -0.77
N PRO A 86 8.21 -18.26 -0.40
CA PRO A 86 7.46 -18.25 0.85
C PRO A 86 8.38 -18.07 2.06
N ARG A 87 7.93 -17.25 3.02
CA ARG A 87 8.66 -16.89 4.26
C ARG A 87 9.95 -16.09 4.06
N LYS A 88 10.27 -15.68 2.83
CA LYS A 88 11.37 -14.76 2.55
C LYS A 88 10.83 -13.34 2.37
N PRO A 89 11.25 -12.35 3.18
CA PRO A 89 10.90 -10.96 2.94
C PRO A 89 11.46 -10.49 1.60
N ILE A 90 10.61 -9.85 0.79
CA ILE A 90 11.00 -9.18 -0.45
C ILE A 90 10.84 -7.68 -0.24
N ALA A 91 11.90 -6.92 -0.52
CA ALA A 91 11.92 -5.47 -0.44
C ALA A 91 12.11 -4.88 -1.84
N GLN A 92 11.28 -3.91 -2.21
CA GLN A 92 11.32 -3.29 -3.53
C GLN A 92 10.74 -1.88 -3.48
N TRP A 93 11.38 -0.95 -4.20
CA TRP A 93 10.84 0.39 -4.40
C TRP A 93 9.70 0.38 -5.43
N HIS A 94 8.67 1.17 -5.19
CA HIS A 94 7.54 1.35 -6.11
C HIS A 94 7.32 2.83 -6.41
N PRO A 95 7.18 3.23 -7.69
CA PRO A 95 6.81 4.59 -8.01
C PRO A 95 5.37 4.88 -7.54
N ILE A 96 5.13 6.12 -7.13
CA ILE A 96 3.80 6.57 -6.76
C ILE A 96 3.13 7.16 -8.00
N VAL A 97 2.03 6.54 -8.42
CA VAL A 97 1.21 7.05 -9.53
C VAL A 97 0.24 8.07 -8.96
N LYS A 98 0.31 9.31 -9.48
CA LYS A 98 -0.63 10.37 -9.11
C LYS A 98 -2.03 10.02 -9.60
N THR A 99 -3.02 10.20 -8.73
CA THR A 99 -4.45 10.13 -9.06
C THR A 99 -5.01 11.49 -9.38
#